data_AF-A0A292ZDR4-F1
#
_entry.id   AF-A0A292ZDR4-F1
#
_cell.length_a   1.000
_cell.length_b   1.000
_cell.length_c   1.000
_cell.angle_alpha   90.00
_cell.angle_beta   90.00
_cell.angle_gamma   90.00
#
_symmetry.space_group_name_H-M   'P 1'
#
loop_
_entity.id
_entity.type
_entity.pdbx_description
1 polymer ?
#
loop_
_entity_poly.entity_id
_entity_poly.type
_entity_poly.pdbx_seq_one_letter_code
_entity_poly.pdbx_strand_id
1 'polypeptide(L)'
;MELIDLSITHRGFAPHSIAISLRTAGCCHGMRHRPDCRILAGIGLLSVQPGIDGGFSIEADATYLQPGDIATDLLDWLNDRVPDDGAIVTWDKWWPAARRLAALADPERHPVLAAAAGDTAGRWRELPAADTWYLRQARAMPVPCICDAGVQVADCHSTVPLSLLPDAEIAIPQLKLEAIAGWLAWARQFADFDLDPIAAQAVRALEIWRATMPISDHD
;
A
#
# COMPACT_ATOMS: atom_id res chain seq x y z
N MET A 1 24.27 -19.01 -0.65
CA MET A 1 23.14 -18.30 -0.02
C MET A 1 23.34 -16.82 -0.33
N GLU A 2 22.85 -16.39 -1.48
CA GLU A 2 22.92 -14.98 -1.88
C GLU A 2 21.79 -14.24 -1.19
N LEU A 3 22.17 -13.23 -0.39
CA LEU A 3 21.31 -12.39 0.44
C LEU A 3 20.84 -11.12 -0.29
N ILE A 4 20.97 -11.09 -1.62
CA ILE A 4 20.48 -10.01 -2.47
C ILE A 4 19.19 -10.51 -3.10
N ASP A 5 18.08 -9.82 -2.85
CA ASP A 5 16.86 -10.03 -3.62
C ASP A 5 17.10 -9.54 -5.06
N LEU A 6 17.63 -10.44 -5.90
CA LEU A 6 17.89 -10.22 -7.32
C LEU A 6 16.60 -10.01 -8.13
N SER A 7 15.42 -10.10 -7.51
CA SER A 7 14.14 -10.09 -8.23
C SER A 7 13.81 -8.74 -8.86
N ILE A 8 14.22 -7.61 -8.27
CA ILE A 8 13.89 -6.30 -8.84
C ILE A 8 14.72 -6.01 -10.09
N THR A 9 16.04 -6.21 -10.04
CA THR A 9 16.93 -5.94 -11.18
C THR A 9 16.67 -6.89 -12.35
N HIS A 10 16.41 -8.18 -12.10
CA HIS A 10 16.07 -9.14 -13.16
C HIS A 10 14.70 -8.90 -13.80
N ARG A 11 13.77 -8.26 -13.08
CA ARG A 11 12.42 -7.96 -13.58
C ARG A 11 12.32 -6.62 -14.30
N GLY A 12 13.33 -5.75 -14.16
CA GLY A 12 13.40 -4.45 -14.82
C GLY A 12 12.37 -3.42 -14.33
N PHE A 13 12.45 -2.23 -14.90
CA PHE A 13 11.45 -1.18 -14.71
C PHE A 13 10.16 -1.53 -15.47
N ALA A 14 9.00 -1.25 -14.88
CA ALA A 14 7.69 -1.48 -15.48
C ALA A 14 6.95 -0.15 -15.66
N PRO A 15 6.73 0.33 -16.90
CA PRO A 15 6.09 1.64 -17.14
C PRO A 15 4.64 1.73 -16.68
N HIS A 16 3.92 0.61 -16.69
CA HIS A 16 2.63 0.47 -16.02
C HIS A 16 2.85 -0.14 -14.64
N SER A 17 2.53 0.63 -13.60
CA SER A 17 2.76 0.22 -12.21
C SER A 17 1.80 0.90 -11.25
N ILE A 18 1.51 0.22 -10.15
CA ILE A 18 0.86 0.80 -8.98
C ILE A 18 1.77 0.68 -7.77
N ALA A 19 1.76 1.66 -6.87
CA ALA A 19 2.38 1.55 -5.56
C ALA A 19 1.31 1.56 -4.47
N ILE A 20 1.38 0.59 -3.57
CA ILE A 20 0.39 0.39 -2.49
C ILE A 20 1.05 0.65 -1.14
N SER A 21 0.54 1.67 -0.45
CA SER A 21 0.84 1.96 0.94
C SER A 21 -0.25 1.38 1.85
N LEU A 22 0.08 0.49 2.77
CA LEU A 22 -0.88 -0.02 3.76
C LEU A 22 -0.67 0.67 5.12
N ARG A 23 -1.74 1.15 5.75
CA ARG A 23 -1.72 1.55 7.17
C ARG A 23 -2.40 0.46 7.99
N THR A 24 -1.71 -0.01 9.02
CA THR A 24 -2.26 -1.02 9.92
C THR A 24 -2.13 -0.62 11.37
N ALA A 25 -3.13 -0.93 12.19
CA ALA A 25 -3.10 -0.71 13.64
C ALA A 25 -2.99 -2.01 14.42
N GLY A 26 -2.10 -2.04 15.42
CA GLY A 26 -1.99 -3.18 16.34
C GLY A 26 -3.28 -3.33 17.12
N CYS A 27 -3.79 -4.55 17.24
CA CYS A 27 -5.04 -4.85 17.92
C CYS A 27 -4.86 -5.99 18.92
N CYS A 28 -5.86 -6.19 19.78
CA CYS A 28 -5.83 -7.33 20.69
C CYS A 28 -5.89 -8.66 19.91
N HIS A 29 -5.33 -9.73 20.49
CA HIS A 29 -5.38 -11.07 19.88
C HIS A 29 -6.82 -11.58 19.66
N GLY A 30 -7.78 -11.10 20.46
CA GLY A 30 -9.19 -11.48 20.37
C GLY A 30 -9.86 -11.06 19.06
N MET A 31 -9.38 -9.99 18.41
CA MET A 31 -9.89 -9.55 17.10
C MET A 31 -9.46 -10.44 15.94
N ARG A 32 -8.55 -11.41 16.18
CA ARG A 32 -8.15 -12.45 15.23
C ARG A 32 -7.68 -11.96 13.85
N HIS A 33 -7.27 -10.69 13.73
CA HIS A 33 -6.63 -10.21 12.50
C HIS A 33 -5.32 -10.96 12.26
N ARG A 34 -5.31 -11.82 11.25
CA ARG A 34 -4.13 -12.55 10.80
C ARG A 34 -3.40 -11.73 9.72
N PRO A 35 -2.07 -11.89 9.59
CA PRO A 35 -1.22 -12.83 10.32
C PRO A 35 -0.72 -12.31 11.69
N ASP A 36 -0.71 -11.00 11.93
CA ASP A 36 0.09 -10.38 12.99
C ASP A 36 -0.71 -9.55 14.01
N CYS A 37 -2.00 -9.80 14.17
CA CYS A 37 -2.89 -9.03 15.07
C CYS A 37 -2.85 -7.54 14.77
N ARG A 38 -2.86 -7.20 13.47
CA ARG A 38 -3.01 -5.83 13.00
C ARG A 38 -4.16 -5.74 12.02
N ILE A 39 -5.05 -4.80 12.25
CA ILE A 39 -6.11 -4.46 11.31
C ILE A 39 -5.60 -3.51 10.23
N LEU A 40 -6.08 -3.67 9.00
CA LEU A 40 -5.91 -2.69 7.94
C LEU A 40 -6.84 -1.49 8.19
N ALA A 41 -6.25 -0.31 8.35
CA ALA A 41 -6.96 0.93 8.68
C ALA A 41 -7.03 1.91 7.51
N GLY A 42 -6.16 1.77 6.51
CA GLY A 42 -6.19 2.59 5.33
C GLY A 42 -5.22 2.13 4.26
N ILE A 43 -5.46 2.62 3.05
CA ILE A 43 -4.70 2.28 1.86
C ILE A 43 -4.40 3.57 1.11
N GLY A 44 -3.13 3.77 0.76
CA GLY A 44 -2.69 4.77 -0.21
C GLY A 44 -2.29 4.09 -1.50
N LEU A 45 -2.58 4.73 -2.62
CA LEU A 45 -2.30 4.22 -3.95
C LEU A 45 -1.68 5.33 -4.80
N LEU A 46 -0.67 4.97 -5.57
CA LEU A 46 -0.20 5.73 -6.72
C LEU A 46 -0.33 4.84 -7.95
N SER A 47 -1.05 5.29 -8.98
CA SER A 47 -1.06 4.68 -10.30
C SER A 47 -0.17 5.48 -11.23
N VAL A 48 0.72 4.79 -11.94
CA VAL A 48 1.57 5.35 -12.98
C VAL A 48 1.44 4.49 -14.23
N GLN A 49 0.95 5.09 -15.30
CA GLN A 49 0.72 4.39 -16.57
C GLN A 49 1.20 5.23 -17.75
N PRO A 50 1.65 4.61 -18.85
CA PRO A 50 1.96 5.34 -20.07
C PRO A 50 0.73 6.11 -20.58
N GLY A 51 0.92 7.39 -20.88
CA GLY A 51 -0.11 8.25 -21.47
C GLY A 51 -0.20 8.07 -22.98
N ILE A 52 -1.35 8.46 -23.56
CA ILE A 52 -1.61 8.38 -25.00
C ILE A 52 -0.63 9.27 -25.79
N ASP A 53 -0.21 10.40 -25.19
CA ASP A 53 0.68 11.39 -25.82
C ASP A 53 2.18 11.04 -25.68
N GLY A 54 2.52 9.82 -25.29
CA GLY A 54 3.91 9.37 -25.06
C GLY A 54 4.53 9.84 -23.74
N GLY A 55 3.73 10.43 -22.85
CA GLY A 55 4.10 10.77 -21.47
C GLY A 55 3.64 9.73 -20.45
N PHE A 56 3.39 10.17 -19.22
CA PHE A 56 2.80 9.34 -18.16
C PHE A 56 1.54 9.99 -17.59
N SER A 57 0.52 9.18 -17.36
CA SER A 57 -0.64 9.52 -16.55
C SER A 57 -0.38 9.06 -15.12
N ILE A 58 -0.54 9.98 -14.17
CA ILE A 58 -0.22 9.76 -12.76
C ILE A 58 -1.43 10.16 -11.92
N GLU A 59 -1.85 9.26 -11.04
CA GLU A 59 -2.96 9.47 -10.13
C GLU A 59 -2.60 8.97 -8.74
N ALA A 60 -2.91 9.76 -7.70
CA ALA A 60 -2.76 9.33 -6.32
C ALA A 60 -4.10 9.37 -5.59
N ASP A 61 -4.47 8.24 -5.03
CA ASP A 61 -5.70 8.08 -4.26
C ASP A 61 -5.43 7.43 -2.91
N ALA A 62 -6.34 7.59 -1.97
CA ALA A 62 -6.25 6.93 -0.68
C ALA A 62 -7.61 6.82 -0.03
N THR A 63 -7.78 5.76 0.75
CA THR A 63 -8.96 5.54 1.57
C THR A 63 -8.55 5.19 3.00
N TYR A 64 -9.44 5.47 3.94
CA TYR A 64 -9.22 5.27 5.36
C TYR A 64 -10.55 4.91 6.03
N LEU A 65 -10.52 4.03 7.03
CA LEU A 65 -11.74 3.60 7.73
C LEU A 65 -12.48 4.81 8.33
N GLN A 66 -13.74 4.94 7.95
CA GLN A 66 -14.72 5.89 8.50
C GLN A 66 -15.63 5.22 9.54
N PRO A 67 -16.35 5.99 10.37
CA PRO A 67 -17.33 5.45 11.32
C PRO A 67 -18.32 4.50 10.68
N GLY A 68 -18.23 3.21 11.05
CA GLY A 68 -19.08 2.13 10.52
C GLY A 68 -18.36 1.20 9.55
N ASP A 69 -17.21 1.61 9.01
CA ASP A 69 -16.42 0.81 8.08
C ASP A 69 -15.69 -0.34 8.78
N ILE A 70 -15.42 -1.39 8.01
CA ILE A 70 -14.56 -2.52 8.37
C ILE A 70 -13.45 -2.70 7.35
N ALA A 71 -12.44 -3.50 7.69
CA ALA A 71 -11.30 -3.74 6.80
C ALA A 71 -11.71 -4.24 5.39
N THR A 72 -12.84 -4.95 5.27
CA THR A 72 -13.38 -5.43 4.00
C THR A 72 -13.75 -4.28 3.05
N ASP A 73 -14.24 -3.15 3.55
CA ASP A 73 -14.63 -2.01 2.70
C ASP A 73 -13.39 -1.38 2.03
N LEU A 74 -12.24 -1.42 2.71
CA LEU A 74 -10.95 -1.02 2.11
C LEU A 74 -10.51 -1.99 1.01
N LEU A 75 -10.79 -3.29 1.17
CA LEU A 75 -10.45 -4.30 0.18
C LEU A 75 -11.34 -4.18 -1.06
N ASP A 76 -12.64 -3.91 -0.90
CA ASP A 76 -13.51 -3.58 -2.03
C ASP A 76 -12.95 -2.39 -2.81
N TRP A 77 -12.62 -1.32 -2.11
CA TRP A 77 -12.07 -0.10 -2.72
C TRP A 77 -10.78 -0.38 -3.51
N LEU A 78 -9.89 -1.21 -2.98
CA LEU A 78 -8.63 -1.57 -3.64
C LEU A 78 -8.86 -2.54 -4.81
N ASN A 79 -9.79 -3.48 -4.68
CA ASN A 79 -10.07 -4.49 -5.70
C ASN A 79 -10.43 -3.87 -7.05
N ASP A 80 -11.18 -2.77 -7.03
CA ASP A 80 -11.58 -2.04 -8.24
C ASP A 80 -10.46 -1.18 -8.86
N ARG A 81 -9.31 -1.06 -8.18
CA ARG A 81 -8.21 -0.16 -8.54
C ARG A 81 -6.89 -0.87 -8.84
N VAL A 82 -6.79 -2.17 -8.55
CA VAL A 82 -5.62 -2.95 -8.94
C VAL A 82 -5.74 -3.29 -10.42
N PRO A 83 -4.77 -2.90 -11.27
CA PRO A 83 -4.82 -3.24 -12.68
C PRO A 83 -4.65 -4.73 -12.90
N ASP A 84 -5.13 -5.24 -14.04
CA ASP A 84 -4.96 -6.64 -14.44
C ASP A 84 -3.49 -6.98 -14.75
N ASP A 85 -2.70 -5.99 -15.18
CA ASP A 85 -1.29 -6.12 -15.55
C ASP A 85 -0.41 -5.06 -14.86
N GLY A 86 0.87 -4.97 -15.26
CA GLY A 86 1.82 -4.04 -14.65
C GLY A 86 2.39 -4.48 -13.30
N ALA A 87 3.34 -3.71 -12.80
CA ALA A 87 4.01 -3.99 -11.53
C ALA A 87 3.20 -3.48 -10.33
N ILE A 88 3.21 -4.26 -9.25
CA ILE A 88 2.64 -3.87 -7.95
C ILE A 88 3.80 -3.62 -6.99
N VAL A 89 4.07 -2.35 -6.74
CA VAL A 89 5.14 -1.88 -5.88
C VAL A 89 4.64 -1.80 -4.45
N THR A 90 5.39 -2.37 -3.54
CA THR A 90 5.11 -2.31 -2.11
C THR A 90 6.43 -2.28 -1.34
N TRP A 91 6.37 -2.00 -0.05
CA TRP A 91 7.52 -2.03 0.83
C TRP A 91 7.09 -2.61 2.16
N ASP A 92 8.02 -3.29 2.83
CA ASP A 92 7.69 -4.04 4.02
C ASP A 92 7.15 -3.11 5.12
N LYS A 93 5.94 -3.45 5.57
CA LYS A 93 5.27 -2.87 6.73
C LYS A 93 4.82 -4.01 7.63
N TRP A 94 5.77 -4.53 8.41
CA TRP A 94 5.61 -5.63 9.38
C TRP A 94 5.32 -7.01 8.75
N TRP A 95 4.79 -7.06 7.53
CA TRP A 95 4.49 -8.26 6.76
C TRP A 95 4.38 -7.93 5.26
N PRO A 96 4.77 -8.84 4.35
CA PRO A 96 4.61 -8.64 2.91
C PRO A 96 3.16 -8.36 2.52
N ALA A 97 2.94 -7.29 1.74
CA ALA A 97 1.60 -6.83 1.37
C ALA A 97 0.82 -7.92 0.60
N ALA A 98 1.46 -8.62 -0.34
CA ALA A 98 0.84 -9.71 -1.09
C ALA A 98 0.25 -10.79 -0.17
N ARG A 99 1.03 -11.22 0.83
CA ARG A 99 0.58 -12.24 1.80
C ARG A 99 -0.52 -11.73 2.72
N ARG A 100 -0.48 -10.44 3.10
CA ARG A 100 -1.54 -9.83 3.93
C ARG A 100 -2.83 -9.74 3.13
N LEU A 101 -2.77 -9.28 1.88
CA LEU A 101 -3.94 -9.24 0.99
C LEU A 101 -4.50 -10.63 0.74
N ALA A 102 -3.65 -11.64 0.47
CA ALA A 102 -4.10 -13.03 0.33
C ALA A 102 -4.83 -13.57 1.57
N ALA A 103 -4.44 -13.13 2.77
CA ALA A 103 -5.06 -13.57 4.02
C ALA A 103 -6.37 -12.85 4.34
N LEU A 104 -6.58 -11.64 3.80
CA LEU A 104 -7.74 -10.80 4.10
C LEU A 104 -8.78 -10.78 2.97
N ALA A 105 -8.36 -10.98 1.72
CA ALA A 105 -9.24 -10.95 0.57
C ALA A 105 -10.13 -12.20 0.54
N ASP A 106 -11.45 -11.97 0.60
CA ASP A 106 -12.45 -12.95 0.17
C ASP A 106 -12.36 -13.18 -1.34
N PRO A 107 -12.10 -14.41 -1.84
CA PRO A 107 -11.97 -14.68 -3.28
C PRO A 107 -13.24 -14.46 -4.10
N GLU A 108 -14.44 -14.60 -3.50
CA GLU A 108 -15.70 -14.37 -4.20
C GLU A 108 -16.01 -12.88 -4.32
N ARG A 109 -15.67 -12.11 -3.28
CA ARG A 109 -15.89 -10.66 -3.22
C ARG A 109 -14.77 -9.84 -3.87
N HIS A 110 -13.52 -10.29 -3.74
CA HIS A 110 -12.32 -9.59 -4.24
C HIS A 110 -11.49 -10.46 -5.20
N PRO A 111 -12.06 -10.85 -6.37
CA PRO A 111 -11.37 -11.74 -7.29
C PRO A 111 -10.07 -11.15 -7.86
N VAL A 112 -10.01 -9.84 -8.10
CA VAL A 112 -8.82 -9.17 -8.64
C VAL A 112 -7.71 -9.15 -7.61
N LEU A 113 -8.02 -8.84 -6.34
CA LEU A 113 -7.04 -8.90 -5.26
C LEU A 113 -6.55 -10.31 -4.99
N ALA A 114 -7.44 -11.30 -4.99
CA ALA A 114 -7.07 -12.69 -4.79
C ALA A 114 -6.11 -13.17 -5.91
N ALA A 115 -6.40 -12.82 -7.16
CA ALA A 115 -5.55 -13.11 -8.30
C ALA A 115 -4.19 -12.40 -8.19
N ALA A 116 -4.17 -11.11 -7.89
CA ALA A 116 -2.95 -10.34 -7.72
C ALA A 116 -2.10 -10.88 -6.55
N ALA A 117 -2.71 -11.19 -5.41
CA ALA A 117 -2.00 -11.70 -4.23
C ALA A 117 -1.42 -13.11 -4.45
N GLY A 118 -2.07 -13.92 -5.30
CA GLY A 118 -1.57 -15.22 -5.74
C GLY A 118 -0.60 -15.18 -6.92
N ASP A 119 -0.27 -13.99 -7.44
CA ASP A 119 0.54 -13.87 -8.65
C ASP A 119 1.98 -14.37 -8.43
N THR A 120 2.35 -15.38 -9.21
CA THR A 120 3.70 -15.96 -9.26
C THR A 120 4.49 -15.53 -10.49
N ALA A 121 3.86 -14.84 -11.45
CA ALA A 121 4.52 -14.23 -12.61
C ALA A 121 5.43 -13.06 -12.20
N GLY A 122 5.37 -12.67 -10.93
CA GLY A 122 6.29 -11.74 -10.32
C GLY A 122 5.93 -10.30 -10.66
N ARG A 123 4.66 -9.91 -10.66
CA ARG A 123 4.23 -8.50 -10.71
C ARG A 123 4.63 -7.72 -9.46
N TRP A 124 4.73 -8.40 -8.32
CA TRP A 124 5.14 -7.78 -7.06
C TRP A 124 6.59 -7.26 -7.13
N ARG A 125 6.81 -6.01 -6.72
CA ARG A 125 8.12 -5.38 -6.50
C ARG A 125 8.16 -4.95 -5.02
N GLU A 126 8.55 -5.88 -4.17
CA GLU A 126 8.68 -5.60 -2.73
C GLU A 126 10.04 -4.97 -2.47
N LEU A 127 10.04 -3.72 -2.03
CA LEU A 127 11.28 -3.00 -1.77
C LEU A 127 11.97 -3.51 -0.51
N PRO A 128 13.32 -3.68 -0.54
CA PRO A 128 14.07 -4.10 0.64
C PRO A 128 13.87 -3.14 1.81
N ALA A 129 13.79 -3.67 3.03
CA ALA A 129 13.66 -2.85 4.24
C ALA A 129 14.79 -1.81 4.40
N ALA A 130 15.99 -2.13 3.91
CA ALA A 130 17.15 -1.22 3.91
C ALA A 130 16.94 0.02 3.03
N ASP A 131 16.06 -0.03 2.02
CA ASP A 131 15.74 1.09 1.14
C ASP A 131 14.50 1.84 1.58
N THR A 132 13.79 1.34 2.59
CA THR A 132 12.46 1.81 2.97
C THR A 132 12.31 2.11 4.46
N TRP A 133 13.35 1.92 5.27
CA TRP A 133 13.35 2.24 6.70
C TRP A 133 12.99 3.71 6.99
N TYR A 134 13.34 4.62 6.07
CA TYR A 134 13.04 6.06 6.17
C TYR A 134 11.66 6.43 5.60
N LEU A 135 11.03 5.55 4.83
CA LEU A 135 9.65 5.75 4.39
C LEU A 135 8.76 5.69 5.64
N ARG A 136 8.10 6.81 5.91
CA ARG A 136 7.47 7.13 7.21
C ARG A 136 6.73 5.92 7.81
N GLN A 137 7.28 5.42 8.91
CA GLN A 137 6.66 4.38 9.73
C GLN A 137 5.62 5.01 10.64
N ALA A 138 4.48 5.51 10.13
CA ALA A 138 3.50 6.08 11.04
C ALA A 138 3.11 5.01 12.07
N ARG A 139 3.44 5.29 13.33
CA ARG A 139 3.22 4.39 14.44
C ARG A 139 1.73 4.29 14.61
N ALA A 140 1.14 3.18 14.23
CA ALA A 140 -0.17 2.88 14.73
C ALA A 140 -0.03 2.41 16.17
N MET A 141 -0.59 3.20 17.08
CA MET A 141 -0.63 2.84 18.49
C MET A 141 -1.35 1.51 18.64
N PRO A 142 -0.91 0.63 19.56
CA PRO A 142 -1.69 -0.55 19.90
C PRO A 142 -3.05 -0.10 20.41
N VAL A 143 -4.10 -0.64 19.81
CA VAL A 143 -5.49 -0.42 20.19
C VAL A 143 -5.81 -1.41 21.32
N PRO A 144 -6.14 -0.96 22.54
CA PRO A 144 -6.54 -1.86 23.63
C PRO A 144 -7.84 -2.62 23.27
N CYS A 145 -8.06 -3.80 23.84
CA CYS A 145 -9.40 -4.38 23.79
C CYS A 145 -10.34 -3.46 24.57
N ILE A 146 -11.41 -3.01 23.91
CA ILE A 146 -12.53 -2.32 24.57
C ILE A 146 -13.75 -3.23 24.70
N CYS A 147 -13.56 -4.53 24.42
CA CYS A 147 -14.59 -5.56 24.53
C CYS A 147 -15.10 -5.65 25.98
N ASP A 148 -16.42 -5.75 26.14
CA ASP A 148 -17.01 -6.00 27.44
C ASP A 148 -16.70 -7.44 27.90
N ALA A 149 -16.65 -7.68 29.21
CA ALA A 149 -16.16 -8.95 29.77
C ALA A 149 -17.00 -10.19 29.38
N GLY A 150 -18.21 -9.98 28.87
CA GLY A 150 -19.11 -11.02 28.38
C GLY A 150 -18.97 -11.38 26.90
N VAL A 151 -18.22 -10.61 26.09
CA VAL A 151 -18.06 -10.87 24.66
C VAL A 151 -17.12 -12.05 24.45
N GLN A 152 -17.62 -13.12 23.83
CA GLN A 152 -16.77 -14.24 23.45
C GLN A 152 -15.82 -13.81 22.33
N VAL A 153 -14.60 -14.34 22.34
CA VAL A 153 -13.60 -14.07 21.29
C VAL A 153 -14.11 -14.45 19.89
N ALA A 154 -15.04 -15.42 19.79
CA ALA A 154 -15.68 -15.79 18.54
C ALA A 154 -16.63 -14.72 18.00
N ASP A 155 -17.18 -13.88 18.87
CA ASP A 155 -18.16 -12.82 18.58
C ASP A 155 -17.49 -11.44 18.56
N CYS A 156 -16.16 -11.39 18.59
CA CYS A 156 -15.41 -10.16 18.47
C CYS A 156 -15.51 -9.63 17.03
N HIS A 157 -16.50 -8.76 16.80
CA HIS A 157 -16.60 -8.01 15.57
C HIS A 157 -15.43 -7.02 15.52
N SER A 158 -14.64 -7.10 14.45
CA SER A 158 -13.42 -6.36 14.18
C SER A 158 -13.64 -4.86 13.91
N THR A 159 -14.47 -4.19 14.71
CA THR A 159 -14.65 -2.75 14.65
C THR A 159 -13.52 -2.10 15.44
N VAL A 160 -12.56 -1.51 14.75
CA VAL A 160 -11.55 -0.69 15.42
C VAL A 160 -12.26 0.52 16.02
N PRO A 161 -12.00 0.87 17.28
CA PRO A 161 -12.44 2.14 17.81
C PRO A 161 -11.69 3.22 17.04
N LEU A 162 -12.36 3.82 16.06
CA LEU A 162 -11.74 4.81 15.17
C LEU A 162 -11.25 6.05 15.91
N SER A 163 -11.78 6.30 17.12
CA SER A 163 -11.27 7.30 18.05
C SER A 163 -9.81 7.11 18.44
N LEU A 164 -9.24 5.92 18.21
CA LEU A 164 -7.84 5.59 18.47
C LEU A 164 -6.97 5.63 17.21
N LEU A 165 -7.59 5.87 16.05
CA LEU A 165 -6.90 6.08 14.79
C LEU A 165 -6.68 7.59 14.55
N PRO A 166 -5.60 7.98 13.85
CA PRO A 166 -5.47 9.34 13.36
C PRO A 166 -6.66 9.76 12.52
N ASP A 167 -6.98 11.06 12.54
CA ASP A 167 -8.02 11.66 11.70
C ASP A 167 -7.79 11.33 10.22
N ALA A 168 -8.87 11.03 9.49
CA ALA A 168 -8.81 10.74 8.06
C ALA A 168 -8.28 11.94 7.25
N GLU A 169 -8.57 13.17 7.67
CA GLU A 169 -8.04 14.39 7.03
C GLU A 169 -6.51 14.46 7.09
N ILE A 170 -5.91 13.83 8.11
CA ILE A 170 -4.46 13.72 8.27
C ILE A 170 -3.94 12.44 7.59
N ALA A 171 -4.63 11.31 7.77
CA ALA A 171 -4.17 10.00 7.35
C ALA A 171 -4.18 9.83 5.82
N ILE A 172 -5.19 10.36 5.13
CA ILE A 172 -5.36 10.24 3.67
C ILE A 172 -4.21 10.92 2.92
N PRO A 173 -3.86 12.21 3.17
CA PRO A 173 -2.70 12.83 2.53
C PRO A 173 -1.40 12.08 2.81
N GLN A 174 -1.18 11.62 4.04
CA GLN A 174 0.01 10.86 4.40
C GLN A 174 0.10 9.53 3.65
N LEU A 175 -1.02 8.82 3.49
CA LEU A 175 -1.09 7.58 2.73
C LEU A 175 -0.72 7.78 1.25
N LYS A 176 -1.23 8.86 0.63
CA LYS A 176 -0.84 9.24 -0.75
C LYS A 176 0.65 9.54 -0.84
N LEU A 177 1.18 10.35 0.08
CA LEU A 177 2.61 10.70 0.11
C LEU A 177 3.50 9.46 0.32
N GLU A 178 3.06 8.50 1.13
CA GLU A 178 3.77 7.23 1.32
C GLU A 178 3.78 6.39 0.03
N ALA A 179 2.66 6.31 -0.69
CA ALA A 179 2.59 5.64 -2.00
C ALA A 179 3.51 6.30 -3.04
N ILE A 180 3.51 7.63 -3.09
CA ILE A 180 4.40 8.42 -3.94
C ILE A 180 5.87 8.13 -3.60
N ALA A 181 6.22 8.16 -2.33
CA ALA A 181 7.60 7.97 -1.89
C ALA A 181 8.10 6.53 -2.13
N GLY A 182 7.25 5.53 -1.90
CA GLY A 182 7.57 4.14 -2.20
C GLY A 182 7.79 3.88 -3.69
N TRP A 183 6.90 4.41 -4.54
CA TRP A 183 7.10 4.32 -5.99
C TRP A 183 8.38 5.02 -6.45
N LEU A 184 8.66 6.22 -5.93
CA LEU A 184 9.84 6.99 -6.32
C LEU A 184 11.14 6.29 -5.91
N ALA A 185 11.18 5.69 -4.71
CA ALA A 185 12.31 4.89 -4.26
C ALA A 185 12.58 3.71 -5.20
N TRP A 186 11.53 3.00 -5.63
CA TRP A 186 11.64 1.92 -6.61
C TRP A 186 12.14 2.42 -7.97
N ALA A 187 11.50 3.44 -8.55
CA ALA A 187 11.83 3.92 -9.90
C ALA A 187 13.27 4.46 -10.00
N ARG A 188 13.77 5.10 -8.93
CA ARG A 188 15.15 5.64 -8.87
C ARG A 188 16.23 4.56 -8.92
N GLN A 189 15.94 3.33 -8.50
CA GLN A 189 16.89 2.21 -8.65
C GLN A 189 17.28 1.96 -10.12
N PHE A 190 16.44 2.36 -11.08
CA PHE A 190 16.69 2.25 -12.52
C PHE A 190 17.11 3.58 -13.15
N ALA A 191 16.53 4.69 -12.70
CA ALA A 191 16.79 6.01 -13.28
C ALA A 191 18.18 6.56 -12.94
N ASP A 192 18.64 6.42 -11.69
CA ASP A 192 19.86 7.11 -11.20
C ASP A 192 21.15 6.55 -11.81
N PHE A 193 21.10 5.35 -12.37
CA PHE A 193 22.22 4.68 -13.04
C PHE A 193 22.08 4.67 -14.57
N ASP A 194 21.16 5.47 -15.13
CA ASP A 194 20.82 5.50 -16.56
C ASP A 194 20.53 4.09 -17.14
N LEU A 195 20.06 3.15 -16.30
CA LEU A 195 19.78 1.78 -16.71
C LEU A 195 18.57 1.71 -17.62
N ASP A 196 17.60 2.60 -17.39
CA ASP A 196 16.37 2.66 -18.17
C ASP A 196 15.95 4.13 -18.43
N PRO A 197 16.06 4.62 -19.69
CA PRO A 197 15.61 5.96 -20.05
C PRO A 197 14.12 6.21 -19.79
N ILE A 198 13.30 5.16 -19.81
CA ILE A 198 11.85 5.24 -19.53
C ILE A 198 11.63 5.47 -18.03
N ALA A 199 12.42 4.83 -17.15
CA ALA A 199 12.38 5.11 -15.72
C ALA A 199 12.70 6.57 -15.41
N ALA A 200 13.74 7.13 -16.04
CA ALA A 200 14.11 8.53 -15.88
C ALA A 200 13.00 9.49 -16.38
N GLN A 201 12.31 9.14 -17.47
CA GLN A 201 11.14 9.89 -17.95
C GLN A 201 9.97 9.83 -16.96
N ALA A 202 9.68 8.65 -16.41
CA ALA A 202 8.61 8.45 -15.44
C ALA A 202 8.87 9.22 -14.13
N VAL A 203 10.11 9.20 -13.63
CA VAL A 203 10.52 9.99 -12.45
C VAL A 203 10.32 11.49 -12.69
N ARG A 204 10.77 12.01 -13.83
CA ARG A 204 10.54 13.43 -14.19
C ARG A 204 9.06 13.76 -14.30
N ALA A 205 8.25 12.89 -14.91
CA ALA A 205 6.82 13.09 -15.02
C ALA A 205 6.15 13.16 -13.63
N LEU A 206 6.57 12.30 -12.70
CA LEU A 206 6.09 12.34 -11.31
C LEU A 206 6.49 13.63 -10.61
N GLU A 207 7.73 14.09 -10.76
CA GLU A 207 8.19 15.33 -10.13
C GLU A 207 7.43 16.56 -10.66
N ILE A 208 7.17 16.63 -11.98
CA ILE A 208 6.33 17.68 -12.59
C ILE A 208 4.90 17.59 -12.04
N TRP A 209 4.30 16.39 -12.02
CA TRP A 209 2.95 16.19 -11.51
C TRP A 209 2.84 16.59 -10.03
N ARG A 210 3.83 16.25 -9.19
CA ARG A 210 3.86 16.64 -7.78
C ARG A 210 3.92 18.16 -7.59
N ALA A 211 4.61 18.88 -8.47
CA ALA A 211 4.66 20.34 -8.43
C ALA A 211 3.30 21.00 -8.77
N THR A 212 2.37 20.25 -9.38
CA THR A 212 0.98 20.72 -9.61
C THR A 212 0.04 20.41 -8.44
N MET A 213 0.44 19.56 -7.50
CA MET A 213 -0.36 19.29 -6.31
C MET A 213 -0.32 20.51 -5.38
N PRO A 214 -1.44 20.86 -4.73
CA PRO A 214 -1.43 21.85 -3.66
C PRO A 214 -0.41 21.40 -2.61
N ILE A 215 0.50 22.29 -2.21
CA ILE A 215 1.31 22.08 -1.01
C ILE A 215 0.32 22.14 0.15
N SER A 216 -0.04 20.98 0.70
CA SER A 216 -0.75 20.93 1.97
C SER A 216 0.24 21.39 3.04
N ASP A 217 0.18 22.68 3.39
CA ASP A 217 0.85 23.26 4.55
C ASP A 217 0.24 22.65 5.82
N HIS A 218 0.77 21.50 6.23
CA HIS A 218 0.52 20.91 7.55
C HIS A 218 1.86 20.54 8.17
N ASP A 219 2.49 21.57 8.75
CA ASP A 219 3.50 21.44 9.81
C ASP A 219 2.92 20.75 11.05
#